data_AF-A0A9P6S5I8-F1
#
_entry.id   AF-A0A9P6S5I8-F1
#
_cell.length_a   1.000
_cell.length_b   1.000
_cell.length_c   1.000
_cell.angle_alpha   90.00
_cell.angle_beta   90.00
_cell.angle_gamma   90.00
#
_symmetry.space_group_name_H-M   'P 1'
#
loop_
_entity.id
_entity.type
_entity.pdbx_description
1 polymer ?
#
loop_
_entity_poly.entity_id
_entity_poly.type
_entity_poly.pdbx_seq_one_letter_code
_entity_poly.pdbx_strand_id
1 'polypeptide(L)'
;SEDIHHKLMQAYPEVPDWWYGALFTLMTAIALFTCEYYKYMPWWAVLLAILIAVVFALPTLGYISMAQAMLFTSDLKLGHYMKIPPRAMFWGQLLGTFIAGLVNLLTANWLLNTQPGICTEDSDHFQCPSANTFFSASVIWGVIAPNLMFGPSSIYNAINYFFLIGFVLPIPFYYLKKFYPNTWMDFIHIPVLLAATGMMPPAQAYHYTNWLAVGFAFQFFARRYHPEWHLRFTYVMSAAFDSGVAFMVLLSFFIFTFREKDMPHWWGYPESPICKLDSYPLMAPKSGKLDPWGNMKTDMYVFPKAYVAPQ
;
A
#
# COMPACT_ATOMS: atom_id res chain seq x y z
N SER A 1 -1.84 -31.75 -4.12
CA SER A 1 -1.22 -31.82 -5.45
C SER A 1 0.11 -31.09 -5.38
N GLU A 2 1.24 -31.80 -5.46
CA GLU A 2 2.55 -31.15 -5.52
C GLU A 2 2.63 -30.29 -6.78
N ASP A 3 2.81 -28.98 -6.60
CA ASP A 3 2.91 -28.02 -7.69
C ASP A 3 4.19 -28.28 -8.50
N ILE A 4 4.07 -28.38 -9.83
CA ILE A 4 5.19 -28.59 -10.76
C ILE A 4 6.29 -27.53 -10.58
N HIS A 5 5.91 -26.32 -10.15
CA HIS A 5 6.86 -25.23 -9.88
C HIS A 5 7.78 -25.54 -8.70
N HIS A 6 7.29 -26.22 -7.65
CA HIS A 6 8.11 -26.61 -6.50
C HIS A 6 9.16 -27.64 -6.90
N LYS A 7 8.81 -28.61 -7.76
CA LYS A 7 9.77 -29.60 -8.30
C LYS A 7 10.84 -28.98 -9.18
N LEU A 8 10.49 -27.94 -9.96
CA LEU A 8 11.45 -27.21 -10.79
C LEU A 8 12.38 -26.30 -9.96
N MET A 9 11.90 -25.79 -8.82
CA MET A 9 12.70 -24.96 -7.89
C MET A 9 13.72 -25.78 -7.08
N GLN A 10 13.43 -27.04 -6.76
CA GLN A 10 14.35 -27.95 -6.04
C GLN A 10 15.66 -28.24 -6.78
N ALA A 11 15.77 -27.89 -8.07
CA ALA A 11 16.99 -28.04 -8.85
C ALA A 11 18.08 -27.01 -8.50
N TYR A 12 17.74 -25.96 -7.75
CA TYR A 12 18.68 -24.91 -7.33
C TYR A 12 19.03 -25.09 -5.85
N PRO A 13 20.32 -25.15 -5.48
CA PRO A 13 20.72 -25.24 -4.08
C PRO A 13 20.35 -23.94 -3.34
N GLU A 14 19.80 -24.07 -2.14
CA GLU A 14 19.47 -22.95 -1.28
C GLU A 14 20.73 -22.17 -0.92
N VAL A 15 20.59 -20.83 -0.80
CA VAL A 15 21.70 -19.96 -0.40
C VAL A 15 22.04 -20.26 1.06
N PRO A 16 23.31 -20.48 1.42
CA PRO A 16 23.67 -20.80 2.79
C PRO A 16 23.31 -19.68 3.78
N ASP A 17 22.65 -20.03 4.89
CA ASP A 17 22.17 -19.07 5.89
C ASP A 17 23.25 -18.16 6.48
N TRP A 18 24.51 -18.61 6.48
CA TRP A 18 25.65 -17.84 6.98
C TRP A 18 25.93 -16.58 6.15
N TRP A 19 25.54 -16.52 4.88
CA TRP A 19 25.67 -15.32 4.05
C TRP A 19 24.83 -14.16 4.60
N TYR A 20 23.59 -14.45 5.02
CA TYR A 20 22.71 -13.45 5.62
C TYR A 20 23.24 -12.99 6.98
N GLY A 21 23.75 -13.93 7.79
CA GLY A 21 24.40 -13.61 9.07
C GLY A 21 25.67 -12.76 8.91
N ALA A 22 26.48 -13.02 7.88
CA ALA A 22 27.69 -12.26 7.60
C ALA A 22 27.39 -10.84 7.12
N LEU A 23 26.38 -10.66 6.26
CA LEU A 23 25.95 -9.33 5.81
C LEU A 23 25.41 -8.49 6.97
N PHE A 24 24.59 -9.10 7.85
CA PHE A 24 24.00 -8.41 9.00
C PHE A 24 25.06 -7.96 10.01
N THR A 25 26.04 -8.81 10.31
CA THR A 25 27.12 -8.48 11.25
C THR A 25 28.02 -7.37 10.68
N LEU A 26 28.33 -7.41 9.38
CA LEU A 26 29.10 -6.37 8.70
C LEU A 26 28.41 -5.00 8.77
N MET A 27 27.11 -4.93 8.45
CA MET A 27 26.36 -3.67 8.48
C MET A 27 26.21 -3.12 9.91
N THR A 28 26.05 -4.01 10.89
CA THR A 28 25.97 -3.63 12.31
C THR A 28 27.31 -3.07 12.82
N ALA A 29 28.43 -3.67 12.42
CA ALA A 29 29.77 -3.20 12.80
C ALA A 29 30.07 -1.81 12.21
N ILE A 30 29.67 -1.57 10.96
CA ILE A 30 29.77 -0.25 10.33
C ILE A 30 28.90 0.76 11.09
N ALA A 31 27.66 0.42 11.43
CA ALA A 31 26.78 1.32 12.18
C ALA A 31 27.36 1.72 13.55
N LEU A 32 27.88 0.75 14.32
CA LEU A 32 28.51 1.01 15.62
C LEU A 32 29.76 1.90 15.48
N PHE A 33 30.61 1.62 14.50
CA PHE A 33 31.81 2.42 14.24
C PHE A 33 31.46 3.86 13.87
N THR A 34 30.49 4.06 12.98
CA THR A 34 30.06 5.40 12.56
C THR A 34 29.44 6.20 13.71
N CYS A 35 28.66 5.56 14.58
CA CYS A 35 28.04 6.22 15.74
C CYS A 35 29.08 6.62 16.80
N GLU A 36 30.09 5.78 17.06
CA GLU A 36 31.15 6.07 18.02
C GLU A 36 32.13 7.13 17.49
N TYR A 37 32.50 7.06 16.20
CA TYR A 37 33.45 7.98 15.59
C TYR A 37 32.90 9.41 15.47
N TYR A 38 31.63 9.56 15.10
CA TYR A 38 30.99 10.88 14.92
C TYR A 38 30.20 11.36 16.16
N LYS A 39 30.23 10.62 17.28
CA LYS A 39 29.54 10.95 18.56
C LYS A 39 28.06 11.36 18.40
N TYR A 40 27.31 10.69 17.52
CA TYR A 40 25.88 10.97 17.34
C TYR A 40 25.01 10.40 18.48
N MET A 41 25.30 9.16 18.93
CA MET A 41 24.53 8.45 19.95
C MET A 41 25.42 7.43 20.68
N PRO A 42 25.11 7.07 21.94
CA PRO A 42 25.89 6.08 22.67
C PRO A 42 25.69 4.66 22.11
N TRP A 43 26.73 3.82 22.16
CA TRP A 43 26.73 2.46 21.59
C TRP A 43 25.55 1.58 22.05
N TRP A 44 25.09 1.74 23.29
CA TRP A 44 23.96 0.99 23.83
C TRP A 44 22.62 1.40 23.21
N ALA A 45 22.48 2.64 22.74
CA ALA A 45 21.29 3.10 22.03
C ALA A 45 21.21 2.49 20.63
N VAL A 46 22.35 2.21 19.97
CA VAL A 46 22.39 1.48 18.69
C VAL A 46 21.90 0.04 18.88
N LEU A 47 22.30 -0.64 19.96
CA LEU A 47 21.83 -2.00 20.28
C LEU A 47 20.34 -2.02 20.63
N LEU A 48 19.85 -1.01 21.38
CA LEU A 48 18.43 -0.86 21.69
C LEU A 48 17.61 -0.54 20.43
N ALA A 49 18.11 0.32 19.55
CA ALA A 49 17.49 0.64 18.27
C ALA A 49 17.47 -0.59 17.35
N ILE A 50 18.53 -1.41 17.35
CA ILE A 50 18.55 -2.69 16.62
C ILE A 50 17.54 -3.67 17.22
N LEU A 51 17.39 -3.75 18.55
CA LEU A 51 16.42 -4.63 19.20
C LEU A 51 14.98 -4.20 18.87
N ILE A 52 14.66 -2.92 19.01
CA ILE A 52 13.36 -2.36 18.64
C ILE A 52 13.13 -2.55 17.14
N ALA A 53 14.14 -2.26 16.32
CA ALA A 53 14.09 -2.50 14.89
C ALA A 53 13.83 -3.97 14.59
N VAL A 54 14.50 -4.94 15.22
CA VAL A 54 14.27 -6.38 15.02
C VAL A 54 12.85 -6.78 15.42
N VAL A 55 12.36 -6.31 16.56
CA VAL A 55 10.99 -6.63 17.03
C VAL A 55 9.92 -6.07 16.09
N PHE A 56 10.08 -4.84 15.59
CA PHE A 56 9.16 -4.24 14.61
C PHE A 56 9.43 -4.72 13.17
N ALA A 57 10.65 -5.14 12.87
CA ALA A 57 11.08 -5.67 11.58
C ALA A 57 10.56 -7.09 11.38
N LEU A 58 10.45 -7.92 12.42
CA LEU A 58 9.92 -9.28 12.26
C LEU A 58 8.53 -9.33 11.58
N PRO A 59 7.51 -8.57 12.02
CA PRO A 59 6.22 -8.55 11.33
C PRO A 59 6.28 -7.76 10.01
N THR A 60 7.02 -6.66 9.94
CA THR A 60 7.05 -5.80 8.74
C THR A 60 7.91 -6.37 7.61
N LEU A 61 9.13 -6.82 7.90
CA LEU A 61 9.94 -7.63 6.98
C LEU A 61 9.23 -8.92 6.64
N GLY A 62 8.61 -9.62 7.60
CA GLY A 62 7.84 -10.83 7.31
C GLY A 62 6.77 -10.60 6.24
N TYR A 63 5.97 -9.54 6.41
CA TYR A 63 4.95 -9.17 5.43
C TYR A 63 5.54 -8.70 4.10
N ILE A 64 6.49 -7.75 4.12
CA ILE A 64 7.07 -7.15 2.91
C ILE A 64 7.84 -8.21 2.11
N SER A 65 8.68 -9.01 2.77
CA SER A 65 9.43 -10.09 2.12
C SER A 65 8.50 -11.14 1.51
N MET A 66 7.42 -11.52 2.21
CA MET A 66 6.43 -12.44 1.64
C MET A 66 5.71 -11.84 0.43
N ALA A 67 5.30 -10.57 0.50
CA ALA A 67 4.67 -9.87 -0.61
C ALA A 67 5.60 -9.79 -1.84
N GLN A 68 6.88 -9.44 -1.63
CA GLN A 68 7.89 -9.41 -2.68
C GLN A 68 8.17 -10.81 -3.25
N ALA A 69 8.21 -11.84 -2.41
CA ALA A 69 8.36 -13.23 -2.86
C ALA A 69 7.19 -13.70 -3.74
N MET A 70 5.95 -13.30 -3.40
CA MET A 70 4.77 -13.59 -4.22
C MET A 70 4.84 -12.89 -5.58
N LEU A 71 5.22 -11.60 -5.62
CA LEU A 71 5.39 -10.86 -6.87
C LEU A 71 6.49 -11.47 -7.73
N PHE A 72 7.64 -11.78 -7.15
CA PHE A 72 8.76 -12.44 -7.82
C PHE A 72 8.34 -13.80 -8.43
N THR A 73 7.57 -14.59 -7.69
CA THR A 73 7.05 -15.88 -8.19
C THR A 73 6.05 -15.69 -9.33
N SER A 74 5.20 -14.67 -9.25
CA SER A 74 4.27 -14.31 -10.33
C SER A 74 5.02 -13.94 -11.63
N ASP A 75 6.09 -13.16 -11.50
CA ASP A 75 6.93 -12.79 -12.64
C ASP A 75 7.67 -13.99 -13.23
N LEU A 76 8.16 -14.91 -12.40
CA LEU A 76 8.81 -16.15 -12.86
C LEU A 76 7.86 -16.99 -13.70
N LYS A 77 6.59 -17.06 -13.27
CA LYS A 77 5.54 -17.74 -14.02
C LYS A 77 5.27 -17.08 -15.36
N LEU A 78 5.20 -15.74 -15.40
CA LEU A 78 5.06 -14.98 -16.65
C LEU A 78 6.27 -15.18 -17.57
N GLY A 79 7.48 -15.13 -17.03
CA GLY A 79 8.73 -15.37 -17.75
C GLY A 79 8.78 -16.77 -18.38
N HIS A 80 8.29 -17.77 -17.67
CA HIS A 80 8.14 -19.12 -18.20
C HIS A 80 7.16 -19.17 -19.39
N TYR A 81 6.01 -18.47 -19.33
CA TYR A 81 5.09 -18.37 -20.46
C TYR A 81 5.70 -17.65 -21.67
N MET A 82 6.55 -16.65 -21.42
CA MET A 82 7.25 -15.89 -22.47
C MET A 82 8.52 -16.58 -22.97
N LYS A 83 8.87 -17.76 -22.45
CA LYS A 83 10.09 -18.51 -22.78
C LYS A 83 11.39 -17.72 -22.52
N ILE A 84 11.38 -16.87 -21.51
CA ILE A 84 12.57 -16.12 -21.08
C ILE A 84 13.40 -17.01 -20.15
N PRO A 85 14.73 -17.11 -20.32
CA PRO A 85 15.56 -17.94 -19.46
C PRO A 85 15.53 -17.42 -18.00
N PRO A 86 15.32 -18.31 -17.00
CA PRO A 86 15.09 -17.90 -15.61
C PRO A 86 16.29 -17.17 -14.99
N ARG A 87 17.52 -17.49 -15.42
CA ARG A 87 18.74 -16.82 -14.95
C ARG A 87 18.78 -15.35 -15.37
N ALA A 88 18.39 -15.04 -16.61
CA ALA A 88 18.37 -13.65 -17.09
C ALA A 88 17.29 -12.85 -16.36
N MET A 89 16.15 -13.49 -16.08
CA MET A 89 15.05 -12.89 -15.35
C MET A 89 15.45 -12.54 -13.91
N PHE A 90 16.10 -13.48 -13.21
CA PHE A 90 16.63 -13.27 -11.85
C PHE A 90 17.61 -12.09 -11.79
N TRP A 91 18.59 -12.05 -12.70
CA TRP A 91 19.55 -10.94 -12.75
C TRP A 91 18.89 -9.61 -13.08
N GLY A 92 17.89 -9.60 -13.98
CA GLY A 92 17.13 -8.39 -14.30
C GLY A 92 16.38 -7.84 -13.09
N GLN A 93 15.71 -8.69 -12.33
CA GLN A 93 14.99 -8.28 -11.11
C GLN A 93 15.94 -7.86 -9.99
N LEU A 94 17.06 -8.56 -9.80
CA LEU A 94 18.05 -8.23 -8.77
C LEU A 94 18.70 -6.87 -9.07
N LEU A 95 19.12 -6.64 -10.31
CA LEU A 95 19.68 -5.36 -10.74
C LEU A 95 18.64 -4.23 -10.63
N GLY A 96 17.41 -4.47 -11.08
CA GLY A 96 16.32 -3.52 -11.00
C GLY A 96 16.01 -3.12 -9.55
N THR A 97 15.93 -4.09 -8.64
CA THR A 97 15.68 -3.85 -7.21
C THR A 97 16.82 -3.08 -6.56
N PHE A 98 18.07 -3.41 -6.90
CA PHE A 98 19.25 -2.69 -6.39
C PHE A 98 19.25 -1.23 -6.84
N ILE A 99 19.03 -0.97 -8.14
CA ILE A 99 18.96 0.39 -8.69
C ILE A 99 17.78 1.14 -8.07
N ALA A 100 16.60 0.53 -8.00
CA ALA A 100 15.40 1.16 -7.43
C ALA A 100 15.60 1.50 -5.95
N GLY A 101 16.21 0.60 -5.17
CA GLY A 101 16.52 0.85 -3.76
C GLY A 101 17.50 2.00 -3.57
N LEU A 102 18.55 2.05 -4.39
CA LEU A 102 19.54 3.13 -4.35
C LEU A 102 18.92 4.47 -4.75
N VAL A 103 18.16 4.52 -5.86
CA VAL A 103 17.48 5.74 -6.30
C VAL A 103 16.48 6.22 -5.25
N ASN A 104 15.66 5.33 -4.69
CA ASN A 104 14.69 5.68 -3.66
C ASN A 104 15.37 6.27 -2.41
N LEU A 105 16.48 5.66 -1.96
CA LEU A 105 17.26 6.17 -0.82
C LEU A 105 17.88 7.55 -1.11
N LEU A 106 18.48 7.72 -2.29
CA LEU A 106 19.07 8.99 -2.70
C LEU A 106 18.02 10.09 -2.81
N THR A 107 16.88 9.81 -3.44
CA THR A 107 15.78 10.77 -3.58
C THR A 107 15.18 11.11 -2.22
N ALA A 108 14.98 10.13 -1.33
CA ALA A 108 14.48 10.39 0.02
C ALA A 108 15.43 11.29 0.82
N ASN A 109 16.73 10.97 0.83
CA ASN A 109 17.74 11.78 1.52
C ASN A 109 17.86 13.18 0.90
N TRP A 110 17.78 13.30 -0.42
CA TRP A 110 17.80 14.58 -1.11
C TRP A 110 16.58 15.44 -0.74
N LEU A 111 15.39 14.85 -0.73
CA LEU A 111 14.15 15.56 -0.42
C LEU A 111 14.13 16.04 1.05
N LEU A 112 14.59 15.20 1.98
CA LEU A 112 14.70 15.53 3.42
C LEU A 112 15.65 16.70 3.71
N ASN A 113 16.70 16.86 2.90
CA ASN A 113 17.68 17.94 3.08
C ASN A 113 17.34 19.23 2.31
N THR A 114 16.56 19.12 1.24
CA THR A 114 16.26 20.26 0.35
C THR A 114 15.02 21.03 0.78
N GLN A 115 13.97 20.33 1.23
CA GLN A 115 12.69 20.97 1.55
C GLN A 115 12.40 20.98 3.07
N PRO A 116 12.35 22.15 3.71
CA PRO A 116 11.98 22.26 5.12
C PRO A 116 10.48 21.99 5.30
N GLY A 117 10.11 21.20 6.32
CA GLY A 117 8.71 20.96 6.67
C GLY A 117 7.98 19.90 5.83
N ILE A 118 8.68 19.03 5.11
CA ILE A 118 8.07 17.89 4.42
C ILE A 118 7.25 16.99 5.37
N CYS A 119 6.11 16.50 4.88
CA CYS A 119 5.17 15.67 5.62
C CYS A 119 4.54 16.36 6.85
N THR A 120 4.62 17.69 6.98
CA THR A 120 3.89 18.45 8.00
C THR A 120 2.57 18.99 7.44
N GLU A 121 1.59 19.24 8.32
CA GLU A 121 0.26 19.77 7.93
C GLU A 121 0.31 21.15 7.27
N ASP A 122 1.45 21.86 7.38
CA ASP A 122 1.66 23.19 6.81
C ASP A 122 2.14 23.15 5.35
N SER A 123 2.55 21.97 4.86
CA SER A 123 3.02 21.78 3.50
C SER A 123 1.91 21.22 2.59
N ASP A 124 1.30 22.08 1.77
CA ASP A 124 0.19 21.69 0.88
C ASP A 124 0.63 20.67 -0.18
N HIS A 125 1.89 20.71 -0.63
CA HIS A 125 2.35 19.96 -1.81
C HIS A 125 3.09 18.65 -1.46
N PHE A 126 3.54 18.48 -0.21
CA PHE A 126 4.36 17.33 0.26
C PHE A 126 3.72 16.58 1.45
N GLN A 127 2.52 16.04 1.24
CA GLN A 127 1.68 15.46 2.31
C GLN A 127 1.97 13.99 2.70
N CYS A 128 2.92 13.31 2.07
CA CYS A 128 3.41 11.96 2.43
C CYS A 128 2.30 10.93 2.85
N PRO A 129 1.28 10.67 2.01
CA PRO A 129 0.07 9.93 2.39
C PRO A 129 0.34 8.49 2.83
N SER A 130 1.25 7.79 2.15
CA SER A 130 1.61 6.41 2.51
C SER A 130 2.26 6.35 3.89
N ALA A 131 3.20 7.26 4.19
CA ALA A 131 3.87 7.31 5.49
C ALA A 131 2.87 7.62 6.62
N ASN A 132 1.97 8.58 6.39
CA ASN A 132 0.92 8.93 7.36
C ASN A 132 -0.08 7.80 7.61
N THR A 133 -0.41 7.01 6.59
CA THR A 133 -1.28 5.82 6.74
C THR A 133 -0.59 4.75 7.57
N PHE A 134 0.69 4.45 7.28
CA PHE A 134 1.48 3.48 8.05
C PHE A 134 1.68 3.92 9.51
N PHE A 135 1.96 5.21 9.73
CA PHE A 135 2.09 5.78 11.07
C PHE A 135 0.77 5.70 11.84
N SER A 136 -0.34 6.12 11.22
CA SER A 136 -1.67 6.06 11.83
C SER A 136 -2.05 4.62 12.21
N ALA A 137 -1.84 3.65 11.31
CA ALA A 137 -2.07 2.24 11.61
C ALA A 137 -1.23 1.74 12.80
N SER A 138 0.04 2.16 12.88
CA SER A 138 0.93 1.80 13.98
C SER A 138 0.47 2.39 15.31
N VAL A 139 -0.03 3.62 15.32
CA VAL A 139 -0.61 4.26 16.52
C VAL A 139 -1.89 3.56 16.96
N ILE A 140 -2.77 3.23 16.00
CA ILE A 140 -4.05 2.55 16.25
C ILE A 140 -3.85 1.15 16.84
N TRP A 141 -2.88 0.38 16.35
CA TRP A 141 -2.70 -1.00 16.81
C TRP A 141 -1.64 -1.14 17.92
N GLY A 142 -0.72 -0.18 18.03
CA GLY A 142 0.39 -0.22 18.98
C GLY A 142 0.19 0.60 20.26
N VAL A 143 -0.43 1.79 20.16
CA VAL A 143 -0.54 2.74 21.29
C VAL A 143 -1.96 2.84 21.81
N ILE A 144 -2.92 3.02 20.91
CA ILE A 144 -4.34 3.08 21.24
C ILE A 144 -4.82 1.64 21.35
N ALA A 145 -5.07 1.12 22.55
CA ALA A 145 -5.54 -0.25 22.67
C ALA A 145 -6.79 -0.49 21.79
N PRO A 146 -6.92 -1.64 21.11
CA PRO A 146 -8.06 -1.92 20.21
C PRO A 146 -9.42 -1.72 20.88
N ASN A 147 -9.51 -1.88 22.20
CA ASN A 147 -10.72 -1.64 22.98
C ASN A 147 -11.14 -0.16 23.03
N LEU A 148 -10.20 0.79 23.03
CA LEU A 148 -10.52 2.22 22.98
C LEU A 148 -11.04 2.62 21.60
N MET A 149 -10.50 2.02 20.55
CA MET A 149 -10.87 2.38 19.18
C MET A 149 -12.05 1.58 18.63
N PHE A 150 -12.18 0.29 18.94
CA PHE A 150 -13.22 -0.60 18.41
C PHE A 150 -14.16 -1.16 19.49
N GLY A 151 -13.99 -0.79 20.77
CA GLY A 151 -14.83 -1.27 21.86
C GLY A 151 -16.27 -0.75 21.81
N PRO A 152 -17.16 -1.24 22.69
CA PRO A 152 -18.60 -0.94 22.65
C PRO A 152 -18.94 0.55 22.81
N SER A 153 -18.05 1.31 23.45
CA SER A 153 -18.18 2.75 23.67
C SER A 153 -17.54 3.61 22.58
N SER A 154 -17.08 3.01 21.48
CA SER A 154 -16.42 3.72 20.37
C SER A 154 -17.30 3.77 19.12
N ILE A 155 -17.20 4.87 18.37
CA ILE A 155 -17.87 5.07 17.07
C ILE A 155 -17.50 4.02 16.03
N TYR A 156 -16.30 3.45 16.11
CA TYR A 156 -15.85 2.43 15.17
C TYR A 156 -16.26 1.01 15.58
N ASN A 157 -17.08 0.84 16.62
CA ASN A 157 -17.61 -0.48 16.99
C ASN A 157 -18.39 -1.13 15.83
N ALA A 158 -19.09 -0.32 15.05
CA ALA A 158 -19.81 -0.75 13.84
C ALA A 158 -18.90 -1.48 12.83
N ILE A 159 -17.61 -1.11 12.76
CA ILE A 159 -16.65 -1.72 11.83
C ILE A 159 -16.43 -3.20 12.14
N ASN A 160 -16.49 -3.60 13.42
CA ASN A 160 -16.31 -5.01 13.78
C ASN A 160 -17.42 -5.91 13.22
N TYR A 161 -18.62 -5.38 12.98
CA TYR A 161 -19.72 -6.16 12.38
C TYR A 161 -19.47 -6.45 10.90
N PHE A 162 -18.56 -5.75 10.22
CA PHE A 162 -18.17 -6.10 8.86
C PHE A 162 -17.47 -7.46 8.77
N PHE A 163 -16.85 -7.95 9.86
CA PHE A 163 -16.35 -9.33 9.89
C PHE A 163 -17.48 -10.35 9.77
N LEU A 164 -18.61 -10.11 10.46
CA LEU A 164 -19.80 -10.96 10.37
C LEU A 164 -20.45 -10.85 9.00
N ILE A 165 -20.56 -9.62 8.46
CA ILE A 165 -21.05 -9.41 7.10
C ILE A 165 -20.16 -10.17 6.11
N GLY A 166 -18.84 -10.04 6.19
CA GLY A 166 -17.90 -10.76 5.33
C GLY A 166 -18.02 -12.29 5.42
N PHE A 167 -18.33 -12.84 6.59
CA PHE A 167 -18.57 -14.26 6.78
C PHE A 167 -19.92 -14.72 6.23
N VAL A 168 -20.98 -13.92 6.42
CA VAL A 168 -22.34 -14.27 6.01
C VAL A 168 -22.53 -14.06 4.51
N LEU A 169 -21.97 -13.00 3.93
CA LEU A 169 -22.25 -12.58 2.55
C LEU A 169 -21.95 -13.67 1.49
N PRO A 170 -20.91 -14.52 1.60
CA PRO A 170 -20.70 -15.63 0.67
C PRO A 170 -21.79 -16.72 0.72
N ILE A 171 -22.45 -16.90 1.87
CA ILE A 171 -23.40 -18.01 2.10
C ILE A 171 -24.66 -17.89 1.21
N PRO A 172 -25.38 -16.75 1.17
CA PRO A 172 -26.50 -16.56 0.25
C PRO A 172 -26.11 -16.79 -1.20
N PHE A 173 -24.97 -16.26 -1.67
CA PHE A 173 -24.54 -16.41 -3.06
C PHE A 173 -24.16 -17.86 -3.41
N TYR A 174 -23.62 -18.62 -2.46
CA TYR A 174 -23.38 -20.06 -2.64
C TYR A 174 -24.69 -20.83 -2.85
N TYR A 175 -25.70 -20.60 -2.02
CA TYR A 175 -27.00 -21.24 -2.18
C TYR A 175 -27.73 -20.75 -3.44
N LEU A 176 -27.66 -19.45 -3.76
CA LEU A 176 -28.26 -18.89 -4.98
C LEU A 176 -27.69 -19.56 -6.24
N LYS A 177 -26.38 -19.76 -6.29
CA LYS A 177 -25.70 -20.53 -7.34
C LYS A 177 -26.16 -21.98 -7.40
N LYS A 178 -26.39 -22.62 -6.24
CA LYS A 178 -26.88 -24.01 -6.17
C LYS A 178 -28.32 -24.15 -6.69
N PHE A 179 -29.16 -23.13 -6.49
CA PHE A 179 -30.55 -23.12 -6.98
C PHE A 179 -30.68 -22.72 -8.45
N TYR A 180 -29.79 -21.85 -8.96
CA TYR A 180 -29.82 -21.37 -10.36
C TYR A 180 -28.51 -21.68 -11.11
N PRO A 181 -28.21 -22.96 -11.40
CA PRO A 181 -27.02 -23.32 -12.18
C PRO A 181 -27.09 -22.73 -13.61
N ASN A 182 -25.93 -22.33 -14.17
CA ASN A 182 -25.78 -21.72 -15.51
C ASN A 182 -26.31 -20.29 -15.71
N THR A 183 -26.48 -19.51 -14.63
CA THR A 183 -26.76 -18.07 -14.74
C THR A 183 -25.51 -17.23 -14.53
N TRP A 184 -25.60 -15.92 -14.82
CA TRP A 184 -24.52 -14.94 -14.62
C TRP A 184 -23.98 -14.88 -13.17
N MET A 185 -24.72 -15.43 -12.20
CA MET A 185 -24.31 -15.57 -10.80
C MET A 185 -23.06 -16.44 -10.62
N ASP A 186 -22.73 -17.29 -11.59
CA ASP A 186 -21.48 -18.08 -11.60
C ASP A 186 -20.21 -17.22 -11.68
N PHE A 187 -20.33 -15.97 -12.16
CA PHE A 187 -19.20 -15.04 -12.30
C PHE A 187 -19.01 -14.11 -11.08
N ILE A 188 -19.92 -14.15 -10.10
CA ILE A 188 -19.85 -13.28 -8.92
C ILE A 188 -18.96 -13.93 -7.86
N HIS A 189 -17.75 -13.42 -7.71
CA HIS A 189 -16.83 -13.83 -6.65
C HIS A 189 -16.79 -12.79 -5.53
N ILE A 190 -17.65 -13.00 -4.52
CA ILE A 190 -17.75 -12.11 -3.34
C ILE A 190 -16.40 -11.88 -2.63
N PRO A 191 -15.57 -12.92 -2.35
CA PRO A 191 -14.30 -12.68 -1.68
C PRO A 191 -13.35 -11.79 -2.48
N VAL A 192 -13.38 -11.88 -3.82
CA VAL A 192 -12.56 -11.05 -4.71
C VAL A 192 -13.05 -9.60 -4.67
N LEU A 193 -14.37 -9.39 -4.66
CA LEU A 193 -14.96 -8.05 -4.60
C LEU A 193 -14.68 -7.35 -3.26
N LEU A 194 -14.77 -8.08 -2.15
CA LEU A 194 -14.43 -7.53 -0.83
C LEU A 194 -12.92 -7.28 -0.69
N ALA A 195 -12.07 -8.20 -1.17
CA ALA A 195 -10.62 -8.03 -1.16
C ALA A 195 -10.16 -6.83 -2.00
N ALA A 196 -10.87 -6.49 -3.07
CA ALA A 196 -10.55 -5.33 -3.91
C ALA A 196 -10.57 -4.01 -3.12
N THR A 197 -11.36 -3.92 -2.04
CA THR A 197 -11.42 -2.73 -1.17
C THR A 197 -10.29 -2.65 -0.14
N GLY A 198 -9.40 -3.66 -0.06
CA GLY A 198 -8.35 -3.74 0.95
C GLY A 198 -7.23 -2.69 0.81
N MET A 199 -7.14 -1.98 -0.32
CA MET A 199 -6.17 -0.90 -0.54
C MET A 199 -6.75 0.49 -0.23
N MET A 200 -7.93 0.54 0.38
CA MET A 200 -8.60 1.76 0.83
C MET A 200 -8.30 1.91 2.33
N PRO A 201 -7.45 2.84 2.81
CA PRO A 201 -6.49 3.79 2.21
C PRO A 201 -5.12 3.15 1.87
N PRO A 202 -4.21 3.80 1.07
CA PRO A 202 -4.12 5.23 0.74
C PRO A 202 -4.87 5.66 -0.53
N ALA A 203 -5.50 4.74 -1.27
CA ALA A 203 -6.22 5.10 -2.49
C ALA A 203 -7.54 5.81 -2.17
N GLN A 204 -7.74 6.99 -2.77
CA GLN A 204 -9.00 7.74 -2.74
C GLN A 204 -10.14 6.99 -3.45
N ALA A 205 -11.38 7.25 -3.04
CA ALA A 205 -12.56 6.52 -3.49
C ALA A 205 -12.77 6.58 -5.01
N TYR A 206 -12.39 7.68 -5.66
CA TYR A 206 -12.55 7.83 -7.11
C TYR A 206 -11.65 6.90 -7.93
N HIS A 207 -10.52 6.42 -7.38
CA HIS A 207 -9.66 5.48 -8.08
C HIS A 207 -10.40 4.17 -8.35
N TYR A 208 -11.22 3.71 -7.40
CA TYR A 208 -12.01 2.49 -7.54
C TYR A 208 -13.10 2.62 -8.60
N THR A 209 -13.80 3.76 -8.66
CA THR A 209 -14.80 3.99 -9.70
C THR A 209 -14.17 4.05 -11.08
N ASN A 210 -12.99 4.65 -11.21
CA ASN A 210 -12.24 4.69 -12.46
C ASN A 210 -11.74 3.30 -12.88
N TRP A 211 -11.22 2.51 -11.95
CA TRP A 211 -10.82 1.12 -12.22
C TRP A 211 -11.99 0.26 -12.67
N LEU A 212 -13.16 0.39 -12.04
CA LEU A 212 -14.36 -0.32 -12.47
C LEU A 212 -14.81 0.11 -13.87
N ALA A 213 -14.76 1.40 -14.19
CA ALA A 213 -15.13 1.90 -15.51
C ALA A 213 -14.19 1.40 -16.61
N VAL A 214 -12.87 1.50 -16.39
CA VAL A 214 -11.85 1.01 -17.34
C VAL A 214 -11.92 -0.51 -17.46
N GLY A 215 -12.08 -1.22 -16.34
CA GLY A 215 -12.27 -2.66 -16.31
C GLY A 215 -13.49 -3.08 -17.12
N PHE A 216 -14.62 -2.39 -16.99
CA PHE A 216 -15.82 -2.64 -17.78
C PHE A 216 -15.60 -2.35 -19.28
N ALA A 217 -14.98 -1.22 -19.63
CA ALA A 217 -14.67 -0.88 -21.01
C ALA A 217 -13.80 -1.96 -21.70
N PHE A 218 -12.75 -2.44 -21.04
CA PHE A 218 -11.86 -3.43 -21.64
C PHE A 218 -12.37 -4.86 -21.55
N GLN A 219 -12.90 -5.27 -20.40
CA GLN A 219 -13.30 -6.67 -20.18
C GLN A 219 -14.70 -6.97 -20.70
N PHE A 220 -15.61 -5.99 -20.74
CA PHE A 220 -16.94 -6.18 -21.28
C PHE A 220 -17.01 -5.75 -22.74
N PHE A 221 -16.69 -4.49 -23.07
CA PHE A 221 -16.84 -4.01 -24.45
C PHE A 221 -15.76 -4.54 -25.39
N ALA A 222 -14.47 -4.29 -25.10
CA ALA A 222 -13.40 -4.66 -26.03
C ALA A 222 -13.34 -6.18 -26.23
N ARG A 223 -13.52 -6.96 -25.17
CA ARG A 223 -13.53 -8.44 -25.25
C ARG A 223 -14.75 -9.00 -26.00
N ARG A 224 -15.94 -8.39 -25.90
CA ARG A 224 -17.17 -8.92 -26.51
C ARG A 224 -17.36 -8.48 -27.96
N TYR A 225 -17.04 -7.22 -28.27
CA TYR A 225 -17.28 -6.66 -29.61
C TYR A 225 -16.05 -6.74 -30.52
N HIS A 226 -14.83 -6.76 -29.97
CA HIS A 226 -13.57 -6.82 -30.75
C HIS A 226 -12.53 -7.79 -30.16
N PRO A 227 -12.82 -9.11 -30.10
CA PRO A 227 -11.98 -10.09 -29.44
C PRO A 227 -10.58 -10.21 -30.06
N GLU A 228 -10.44 -10.08 -31.39
CA GLU A 228 -9.14 -10.17 -32.06
C GLU A 228 -8.21 -9.02 -31.68
N TRP A 229 -8.76 -7.80 -31.56
CA TRP A 229 -8.01 -6.64 -31.12
C TRP A 229 -7.62 -6.77 -29.65
N HIS A 230 -8.57 -7.18 -28.80
CA HIS A 230 -8.34 -7.35 -27.38
C HIS A 230 -7.21 -8.35 -27.09
N LEU A 231 -7.21 -9.51 -27.76
CA LEU A 231 -6.17 -10.54 -27.55
C LEU A 231 -4.78 -10.09 -28.01
N ARG A 232 -4.69 -9.24 -29.03
CA ARG A 232 -3.40 -8.77 -29.58
C ARG A 232 -2.82 -7.57 -28.83
N PHE A 233 -3.66 -6.59 -28.47
CA PHE A 233 -3.17 -5.27 -28.05
C PHE A 233 -3.37 -4.94 -26.57
N THR A 234 -4.25 -5.64 -25.85
CA THR A 234 -4.59 -5.25 -24.46
C THR A 234 -3.37 -5.29 -23.54
N TYR A 235 -2.54 -6.34 -23.62
CA TYR A 235 -1.34 -6.44 -22.80
C TYR A 235 -0.31 -5.36 -23.13
N VAL A 236 -0.07 -5.09 -24.41
CA VAL A 236 0.86 -4.05 -24.86
C VAL A 236 0.37 -2.67 -24.42
N MET A 237 -0.93 -2.42 -24.51
CA MET A 237 -1.51 -1.14 -24.12
C MET A 237 -1.53 -0.95 -22.60
N SER A 238 -1.76 -2.01 -21.82
CA SER A 238 -1.60 -1.96 -20.36
C SER A 238 -0.18 -1.55 -19.98
N ALA A 239 0.84 -2.19 -20.58
CA ALA A 239 2.24 -1.83 -20.35
C ALA A 239 2.55 -0.38 -20.78
N ALA A 240 1.96 0.08 -21.89
CA ALA A 240 2.10 1.46 -22.35
C ALA A 240 1.45 2.47 -21.39
N PHE A 241 0.28 2.15 -20.82
CA PHE A 241 -0.36 3.01 -19.83
C PHE A 241 0.40 3.05 -18.51
N ASP A 242 0.92 1.92 -18.01
CA ASP A 242 1.74 1.90 -16.80
C ASP A 242 3.00 2.77 -16.97
N SER A 243 3.68 2.64 -18.11
CA SER A 243 4.85 3.46 -18.45
C SER A 243 4.49 4.93 -18.65
N GLY A 244 3.36 5.21 -19.30
CA GLY A 244 2.86 6.56 -19.55
C GLY A 244 2.48 7.29 -18.27
N VAL A 245 1.82 6.60 -17.32
CA VAL A 245 1.49 7.15 -16.01
C VAL A 245 2.76 7.46 -15.23
N ALA A 246 3.76 6.57 -15.20
CA ALA A 246 5.02 6.83 -14.52
C ALA A 246 5.73 8.09 -15.06
N PHE A 247 5.77 8.25 -16.39
CA PHE A 247 6.34 9.44 -17.03
C PHE A 247 5.54 10.71 -16.69
N MET A 248 4.21 10.67 -16.77
CA MET A 248 3.35 11.82 -16.47
C MET A 248 3.40 12.22 -15.00
N VAL A 249 3.52 11.25 -14.08
CA VAL A 249 3.72 11.52 -12.65
C VAL A 249 5.03 12.29 -12.43
N LEU A 250 6.14 11.84 -13.02
CA LEU A 250 7.41 12.55 -12.92
C LEU A 250 7.33 13.96 -13.51
N LEU A 251 6.71 14.10 -14.68
CA LEU A 251 6.51 15.40 -15.32
C LEU A 251 5.68 16.33 -14.43
N SER A 252 4.57 15.83 -13.87
CA SER A 252 3.71 16.60 -12.97
C SER A 252 4.44 17.01 -11.68
N PHE A 253 5.28 16.13 -11.14
CA PHE A 253 6.10 16.40 -9.97
C PHE A 253 7.05 17.58 -10.21
N PHE A 254 7.78 17.61 -11.34
CA PHE A 254 8.70 18.71 -11.64
C PHE A 254 8.00 20.03 -12.01
N ILE A 255 6.78 19.97 -12.55
CA ILE A 255 6.03 21.17 -12.96
C ILE A 255 5.27 21.79 -11.79
N PHE A 256 4.56 20.98 -11.01
CA PHE A 256 3.64 21.44 -9.97
C PHE A 256 4.25 21.31 -8.58
N THR A 257 4.64 20.11 -8.17
CA THR A 257 5.13 19.84 -6.81
C THR A 257 6.45 20.54 -6.51
N PHE A 258 7.44 20.44 -7.40
CA PHE A 258 8.77 21.01 -7.18
C PHE A 258 8.80 22.54 -7.32
N ARG A 259 7.87 23.13 -8.07
CA ARG A 259 7.77 24.58 -8.27
C ARG A 259 6.72 25.23 -7.38
N GLU A 260 6.12 24.47 -6.45
CA GLU A 260 5.05 24.91 -5.56
C GLU A 260 3.90 25.61 -6.33
N LYS A 261 3.59 25.09 -7.53
CA LYS A 261 2.49 25.60 -8.35
C LYS A 261 1.28 24.70 -8.25
N ASP A 262 0.12 25.30 -8.10
CA ASP A 262 -1.14 24.57 -8.08
C ASP A 262 -1.45 23.96 -9.44
N MET A 263 -1.98 22.74 -9.41
CA MET A 263 -2.44 22.06 -10.62
C MET A 263 -3.70 22.79 -11.14
N PRO A 264 -3.81 23.09 -12.44
CA PRO A 264 -4.99 23.77 -12.99
C PRO A 264 -6.23 22.93 -12.71
N HIS A 265 -7.34 23.59 -12.39
CA HIS A 265 -8.59 22.89 -12.11
C HIS A 265 -9.15 22.21 -13.37
N TRP A 266 -9.49 20.94 -13.23
CA TRP A 266 -10.10 20.13 -14.30
C TRP A 266 -10.95 19.02 -13.68
N TRP A 267 -11.65 18.25 -14.52
CA TRP A 267 -12.55 17.19 -14.05
C TRP A 267 -11.89 16.13 -13.14
N GLY A 268 -10.57 15.92 -13.25
CA GLY A 268 -9.79 15.05 -12.38
C GLY A 268 -9.11 15.74 -11.19
N TYR A 269 -9.20 17.08 -11.06
CA TYR A 269 -8.71 17.87 -9.93
C TYR A 269 -9.65 19.05 -9.67
N PRO A 270 -10.83 18.80 -9.08
CA PRO A 270 -11.77 19.85 -8.69
C PRO A 270 -11.30 20.63 -7.46
N GLU A 271 -11.78 21.88 -7.31
CA GLU A 271 -11.52 22.74 -6.13
C GLU A 271 -12.02 22.13 -4.81
N SER A 272 -13.03 21.28 -4.88
CA SER A 272 -13.56 20.54 -3.73
C SER A 272 -13.37 19.03 -3.92
N PRO A 273 -13.02 18.28 -2.87
CA PRO A 273 -12.85 16.84 -2.93
C PRO A 273 -14.11 16.14 -3.47
N ILE A 274 -13.93 15.30 -4.49
CA ILE A 274 -15.01 14.58 -5.20
C ILE A 274 -15.88 13.78 -4.23
N CYS A 275 -15.23 13.19 -3.21
CA CYS A 275 -15.89 12.54 -2.10
C CYS A 275 -15.61 13.32 -0.82
N LYS A 276 -16.66 13.86 -0.17
CA LYS A 276 -16.54 14.60 1.09
C LYS A 276 -15.92 13.75 2.21
N LEU A 277 -16.18 12.44 2.20
CA LEU A 277 -15.64 11.49 3.19
C LEU A 277 -14.14 11.21 3.01
N ASP A 278 -13.53 11.50 1.85
CA ASP A 278 -12.09 11.29 1.62
C ASP A 278 -11.22 12.40 2.25
N SER A 279 -11.81 13.53 2.61
CA SER A 279 -11.10 14.75 3.04
C SER A 279 -11.42 15.16 4.47
N TYR A 280 -12.64 14.89 4.93
CA TYR A 280 -13.08 15.23 6.28
C TYR A 280 -13.57 13.97 7.00
N PRO A 281 -13.07 13.70 8.22
CA PRO A 281 -13.64 12.64 9.03
C PRO A 281 -15.10 12.97 9.35
N LEU A 282 -15.97 11.96 9.33
CA LEU A 282 -17.41 12.11 9.67
C LEU A 282 -17.64 12.77 11.04
N MET A 283 -16.67 12.71 11.94
CA MET A 283 -16.63 13.42 13.24
C MET A 283 -15.19 13.88 13.53
N ALA A 284 -15.00 15.16 13.83
CA ALA A 284 -13.71 15.71 14.25
C ALA A 284 -13.62 15.81 15.79
N PRO A 285 -12.43 15.57 16.39
CA PRO A 285 -12.20 15.96 17.78
C PRO A 285 -12.33 17.48 17.91
N LYS A 286 -12.73 17.99 19.09
CA LYS A 286 -12.93 19.43 19.37
C LYS A 286 -11.73 20.34 19.01
N SER A 287 -10.53 19.79 18.85
CA SER A 287 -9.32 20.53 18.47
C SER A 287 -8.87 20.31 17.01
N GLY A 288 -9.68 19.64 16.18
CA GLY A 288 -9.41 19.45 14.75
C GLY A 288 -9.80 20.68 13.92
N LYS A 289 -9.26 20.77 12.69
CA LYS A 289 -9.65 21.82 11.73
C LYS A 289 -11.17 21.74 11.47
N LEU A 290 -11.86 22.88 11.62
CA LEU A 290 -13.30 23.00 11.42
C LEU A 290 -13.66 22.76 9.95
N ASP A 291 -14.71 21.96 9.69
CA ASP A 291 -15.26 21.75 8.35
C ASP A 291 -15.81 23.08 7.79
N PRO A 292 -15.29 23.61 6.67
CA PRO A 292 -15.78 24.85 6.05
C PRO A 292 -17.22 24.77 5.53
N TRP A 293 -17.77 23.55 5.42
CA TRP A 293 -19.09 23.26 4.83
C TRP A 293 -20.08 22.61 5.82
N GLY A 294 -19.66 22.42 7.07
CA GLY A 294 -20.48 21.85 8.13
C GLY A 294 -21.36 22.91 8.78
N ASN A 295 -22.65 22.61 8.96
CA ASN A 295 -23.43 23.30 9.98
C ASN A 295 -22.73 23.06 11.34
N MET A 296 -22.58 24.11 12.14
CA MET A 296 -21.94 24.17 13.48
C MET A 296 -22.44 23.14 14.53
N LYS A 297 -23.31 22.20 14.13
CA LYS A 297 -24.03 21.20 14.92
C LYS A 297 -23.59 19.76 14.66
N THR A 298 -22.48 19.50 13.97
CA THR A 298 -21.92 18.13 13.91
C THR A 298 -21.27 17.79 15.26
N ASP A 299 -21.74 16.71 15.88
CA ASP A 299 -21.30 16.28 17.21
C ASP A 299 -19.79 15.97 17.20
N MET A 300 -19.01 16.82 17.87
CA MET A 300 -17.58 16.61 18.08
C MET A 300 -17.38 15.47 19.08
N TYR A 301 -16.64 14.43 18.71
CA TYR A 301 -16.44 13.28 19.58
C TYR A 301 -15.50 13.62 20.74
N VAL A 302 -15.94 13.35 21.97
CA VAL A 302 -15.11 13.45 23.18
C VAL A 302 -14.80 12.03 23.61
N PHE A 303 -13.51 11.66 23.65
CA PHE A 303 -13.12 10.40 24.27
C PHE A 303 -13.60 10.43 25.74
N PRO A 304 -14.42 9.46 26.19
CA PRO A 304 -15.04 9.50 27.51
C PRO A 304 -14.04 9.45 28.67
N LYS A 305 -12.77 9.12 28.39
CA LYS A 305 -11.66 9.21 29.33
C LYS A 305 -10.44 9.81 28.62
N ALA A 306 -9.80 10.79 29.25
CA ALA A 306 -8.49 11.25 28.84
C ALA A 306 -7.49 10.08 28.94
N TYR A 307 -6.55 10.00 28.00
CA TYR A 307 -5.42 9.07 28.12
C TYR A 307 -4.63 9.45 29.37
N VAL A 308 -4.71 8.61 30.41
CA VAL A 308 -3.86 8.70 31.58
C VAL A 308 -2.67 7.80 31.30
N ALA A 309 -1.51 8.39 31.08
CA ALA A 309 -0.27 7.63 30.97
C ALA A 309 -0.10 6.78 32.24
N PRO A 310 0.28 5.49 32.12
CA PRO A 310 0.60 4.70 33.31
C PRO A 310 1.72 5.40 34.09
N GLN A 311 1.47 5.64 35.38
CA GLN A 311 2.48 6.15 36.33
C GLN A 311 3.52 5.07 36.63
#